data_AF-L2FM70-F1
#
_entry.id   AF-L2FM70-F1
#
_cell.length_a   1.000
_cell.length_b   1.000
_cell.length_c   1.000
_cell.angle_alpha   90.00
_cell.angle_beta   90.00
_cell.angle_gamma   90.00
#
_symmetry.space_group_name_H-M   'P 1'
#
loop_
_entity.id
_entity.type
_entity.pdbx_description
1 polymer ?
#
loop_
_entity_poly.entity_id
_entity_poly.type
_entity_poly.pdbx_seq_one_letter_code
_entity_poly.pdbx_strand_id
1 'polypeptide(L)'
;MASLPQSGILLEAEEFQNYGGWILDSQFDSEMGSPYLLAHGNGKPVADATTVLSTEKGHYHVWVRAKDWVPDHHPGQFTLTINESTLDTVFGTNNEDWSWQYAGIMDLPHGDTSVMLHDLTGFCSRCDAIFFSLEDTPPPSENNDEARAWRRRLRELPENPVDAGSYDVVVVGGGIPGCTAALAAARLGNRVALVQDRPKLGGNASVEIGLSPRGMTSTLIQELSQRHTDGDLLAKQLLDAEPNATLFMEYTVYDAHLVGSTITSLDARHARTGREISLSAPTFIDCSGKAVLGIFTGAETLFGQESKSMYGESLAPAEADDMHHGHTLFFRTKMANAAVSFPVVPWAIEVAKDYSDLRGQLREPGLENGPGPFVVPPNFVPDPTADMRMKGPLTHFWEYGQWLDPYTNGEHIRDHLLCAIYGTFHNVKTMEPENYANLDFDWVAFVAAQGEFKRYKGDYVLAETDIRDHKAFPDAVVQNAGAFCLHYPGEEKYDFRLRAWEWDERDKKPYDIPFRCLFSTNISNLMMAGKHISTTHIGGSNAKFMANGGQHALATAAAAHLCKKYQTTPRGIHDNHLQELKATTGNLGQGIWDRKSDNRL
;
A
#
# COMPACT_ATOMS: atom_id res chain seq x y z
N MET A 1 -14.96 34.30 -0.73
CA MET A 1 -13.80 33.49 -0.30
C MET A 1 -12.93 34.38 0.57
N ALA A 2 -12.51 33.89 1.73
CA ALA A 2 -11.50 34.60 2.52
C ALA A 2 -10.19 34.65 1.70
N SER A 3 -9.43 35.74 1.80
CA SER A 3 -8.13 35.84 1.11
C SER A 3 -7.15 34.87 1.76
N LEU A 4 -6.55 33.96 0.99
CA LEU A 4 -5.46 33.10 1.45
C LEU A 4 -4.18 33.91 1.70
N PRO A 5 -3.30 33.51 2.64
CA PRO A 5 -2.03 34.19 2.86
C PRO A 5 -1.18 34.17 1.58
N GLN A 6 -0.64 35.33 1.22
CA GLN A 6 0.09 35.50 -0.04
C GLN A 6 1.61 35.46 0.14
N SER A 7 2.09 35.70 1.35
CA SER A 7 3.51 35.81 1.68
C SER A 7 3.92 34.97 2.88
N GLY A 8 5.08 34.34 2.78
CA GLY A 8 5.64 33.47 3.83
C GLY A 8 6.49 32.36 3.24
N ILE A 9 6.98 31.50 4.13
CA ILE A 9 7.78 30.31 3.79
C ILE A 9 6.98 29.08 4.20
N LEU A 10 6.66 28.23 3.24
CA LEU A 10 6.06 26.93 3.49
C LEU A 10 7.15 25.86 3.50
N LEU A 11 7.39 25.27 4.65
CA LEU A 11 8.25 24.12 4.82
C LEU A 11 7.38 22.85 4.86
N GLU A 12 7.39 22.07 3.79
CA GLU A 12 6.73 20.77 3.75
C GLU A 12 7.58 19.70 4.47
N ALA A 13 6.91 18.65 4.97
CA ALA A 13 7.53 17.55 5.68
C ALA A 13 8.66 16.88 4.89
N GLU A 14 8.50 16.72 3.58
CA GLU A 14 9.51 16.10 2.74
C GLU A 14 10.80 16.93 2.58
N GLU A 15 10.76 18.22 2.88
CA GLU A 15 11.90 19.16 2.78
C GLU A 15 12.84 19.10 3.99
N PHE A 16 12.53 18.26 4.99
CA PHE A 16 13.47 17.98 6.06
C PHE A 16 14.71 17.24 5.53
N GLN A 17 15.90 17.80 5.77
CA GLN A 17 17.16 17.22 5.29
C GLN A 17 17.56 15.94 6.04
N ASN A 18 17.19 15.84 7.31
CA ASN A 18 17.41 14.66 8.14
C ASN A 18 16.12 14.35 8.89
N TYR A 19 15.55 13.17 8.67
CA TYR A 19 14.35 12.74 9.38
C TYR A 19 14.66 12.19 10.79
N GLY A 20 15.93 11.98 11.14
CA GLY A 20 16.28 11.35 12.42
C GLY A 20 15.70 9.94 12.49
N GLY A 21 14.74 9.73 13.38
CA GLY A 21 13.95 8.49 13.46
C GLY A 21 12.51 8.62 12.93
N TRP A 22 12.12 9.78 12.39
CA TRP A 22 10.85 9.97 11.70
C TRP A 22 10.87 9.30 10.32
N ILE A 23 9.68 8.92 9.85
CA ILE A 23 9.48 8.30 8.54
C ILE A 23 8.66 9.25 7.68
N LEU A 24 9.06 9.46 6.43
CA LEU A 24 8.21 10.13 5.45
C LEU A 24 7.16 9.13 4.95
N ASP A 25 5.90 9.37 5.28
CA ASP A 25 4.76 8.59 4.80
C ASP A 25 4.09 9.30 3.62
N SER A 26 4.04 8.62 2.47
CA SER A 26 3.39 9.10 1.25
C SER A 26 2.13 8.31 0.87
N GLN A 27 1.71 7.33 1.69
CA GLN A 27 0.64 6.39 1.35
C GLN A 27 -0.73 7.06 1.14
N PHE A 28 -0.97 8.15 1.86
CA PHE A 28 -2.28 8.82 1.96
C PHE A 28 -2.26 10.22 1.34
N ASP A 29 -1.31 10.50 0.45
CA ASP A 29 -1.17 11.79 -0.22
C ASP A 29 -2.45 12.22 -0.98
N SER A 30 -3.21 11.27 -1.53
CA SER A 30 -4.52 11.54 -2.15
C SER A 30 -5.60 11.90 -1.13
N GLU A 31 -5.53 11.35 0.08
CA GLU A 31 -6.47 11.59 1.18
C GLU A 31 -6.17 12.92 1.87
N MET A 32 -4.89 13.19 2.17
CA MET A 32 -4.46 14.28 3.09
C MET A 32 -3.89 15.51 2.37
N GLY A 33 -3.54 15.37 1.10
CA GLY A 33 -3.07 16.45 0.21
C GLY A 33 -1.55 16.54 0.06
N SER A 34 -0.82 15.96 1.00
CA SER A 34 0.64 15.90 1.02
C SER A 34 1.16 14.66 1.78
N PRO A 35 2.41 14.25 1.52
CA PRO A 35 3.16 13.39 2.43
C PRO A 35 3.36 14.06 3.81
N TYR A 36 3.74 13.26 4.81
CA TYR A 36 3.99 13.76 6.16
C TYR A 36 5.06 12.97 6.90
N LEU A 37 5.67 13.59 7.91
CA LEU A 37 6.58 12.91 8.82
C LEU A 37 5.79 12.21 9.93
N LEU A 38 6.13 10.95 10.18
CA LEU A 38 5.52 10.06 11.18
C LEU A 38 6.57 9.57 12.18
N ALA A 39 6.39 9.88 13.47
CA ALA A 39 7.25 9.39 14.55
C ALA A 39 6.83 7.97 15.01
N HIS A 40 7.21 6.95 14.24
CA HIS A 40 6.78 5.57 14.46
C HIS A 40 7.70 4.79 15.42
N GLY A 41 7.79 5.24 16.67
CA GLY A 41 8.74 4.77 17.67
C GLY A 41 8.31 3.59 18.53
N ASN A 42 7.07 3.10 18.38
CA ASN A 42 6.49 2.01 19.16
C ASN A 42 6.52 2.24 20.67
N GLY A 43 6.21 3.47 21.10
CA GLY A 43 6.21 3.88 22.50
C GLY A 43 7.58 4.31 23.05
N LYS A 44 8.56 4.50 22.17
CA LYS A 44 9.85 5.14 22.48
C LYS A 44 10.01 6.35 21.57
N PRO A 45 10.24 7.56 22.11
CA PRO A 45 10.49 8.73 21.30
C PRO A 45 11.57 8.49 20.25
N VAL A 46 11.31 8.91 19.01
CA VAL A 46 12.27 8.80 17.91
C VAL A 46 13.28 9.95 17.93
N ALA A 47 14.43 9.76 17.26
CA ALA A 47 15.40 10.84 17.10
C ALA A 47 14.82 11.99 16.26
N ASP A 48 15.23 13.22 16.57
CA ASP A 48 14.67 14.45 16.01
C ASP A 48 14.83 14.55 14.49
N ALA A 49 13.79 15.06 13.83
CA ALA A 49 13.89 15.49 12.44
C ALA A 49 14.40 16.94 12.41
N THR A 50 15.39 17.22 11.56
CA THR A 50 16.05 18.53 11.50
C THR A 50 16.21 19.01 10.07
N THR A 51 16.07 20.32 9.87
CA THR A 51 16.38 20.99 8.61
C THR A 51 16.85 22.41 8.84
N VAL A 52 17.36 23.04 7.79
CA VAL A 52 17.74 24.45 7.77
C VAL A 52 17.10 25.09 6.56
N LEU A 53 16.43 26.22 6.78
CA LEU A 53 15.84 27.04 5.73
C LEU A 53 16.41 28.45 5.76
N SER A 54 16.39 29.13 4.61
CA SER A 54 16.79 30.54 4.53
C SER A 54 15.59 31.43 4.80
N THR A 55 15.70 32.31 5.79
CA THR A 55 14.69 33.32 6.11
C THR A 55 15.15 34.71 5.74
N GLU A 56 14.18 35.58 5.43
CA GLU A 56 14.36 37.02 5.45
C GLU A 56 14.06 37.57 6.84
N LYS A 57 14.66 38.72 7.19
CA LYS A 57 14.36 39.38 8.46
C LYS A 57 12.88 39.77 8.52
N GLY A 58 12.14 39.26 9.49
CA GLY A 58 10.70 39.53 9.60
C GLY A 58 10.07 39.06 10.90
N HIS A 59 8.83 39.50 11.11
CA HIS A 59 7.94 39.05 12.18
C HIS A 59 7.02 37.97 11.58
N TYR A 60 7.19 36.72 11.99
CA TYR A 60 6.50 35.59 11.39
C TYR A 60 5.45 35.00 12.34
N HIS A 61 4.24 34.79 11.82
CA HIS A 61 3.19 33.97 12.40
C HIS A 61 3.49 32.50 12.04
N VAL A 62 3.74 31.67 13.04
CA VAL A 62 4.10 30.26 12.84
C VAL A 62 2.86 29.40 12.94
N TRP A 63 2.61 28.59 11.92
CA TRP A 63 1.56 27.59 11.86
C TRP A 63 2.16 26.22 11.61
N VAL A 64 1.68 25.20 12.30
CA VAL A 64 2.09 23.81 12.10
C VAL A 64 0.87 22.99 11.76
N ARG A 65 0.90 22.27 10.63
CA ARG A 65 -0.17 21.35 10.29
C ARG A 65 0.18 19.95 10.80
N ALA A 66 -0.70 19.47 11.66
CA ALA A 66 -0.54 18.25 12.42
C ALA A 66 -1.90 17.55 12.55
N LYS A 67 -1.87 16.29 12.98
CA LYS A 67 -3.06 15.50 13.28
C LYS A 67 -3.00 14.95 14.69
N ASP A 68 -4.11 15.08 15.40
CA ASP A 68 -4.36 14.30 16.59
C ASP A 68 -5.04 12.98 16.19
N TRP A 69 -4.23 11.92 16.04
CA TRP A 69 -4.72 10.67 15.45
C TRP A 69 -5.53 9.80 16.40
N VAL A 70 -5.51 10.09 17.71
CA VAL A 70 -6.47 9.57 18.69
C VAL A 70 -6.93 10.71 19.60
N PRO A 71 -7.98 11.43 19.18
CA PRO A 71 -8.59 12.47 19.98
C PRO A 71 -8.94 12.00 21.41
N ASP A 72 -9.01 12.95 22.33
CA ASP A 72 -9.19 12.79 23.79
C ASP A 72 -7.96 12.25 24.56
N HIS A 73 -6.97 11.67 23.88
CA HIS A 73 -5.80 11.07 24.53
C HIS A 73 -4.46 11.54 24.00
N HIS A 74 -4.40 12.04 22.76
CA HIS A 74 -3.25 12.69 22.18
C HIS A 74 -1.97 11.85 22.23
N PRO A 75 -1.93 10.62 21.70
CA PRO A 75 -0.73 9.80 21.80
C PRO A 75 0.42 10.28 20.91
N GLY A 76 0.17 11.04 19.84
CA GLY A 76 1.19 11.50 18.90
C GLY A 76 1.68 12.93 19.13
N GLN A 77 2.27 13.20 20.29
CA GLN A 77 2.69 14.56 20.67
C GLN A 77 4.12 14.89 20.26
N PHE A 78 4.33 16.12 19.80
CA PHE A 78 5.66 16.63 19.47
C PHE A 78 5.78 18.13 19.74
N THR A 79 7.02 18.63 19.81
CA THR A 79 7.33 20.06 19.89
C THR A 79 8.12 20.53 18.68
N LEU A 80 8.01 21.82 18.39
CA LEU A 80 8.78 22.51 17.36
C LEU A 80 9.84 23.40 18.01
N THR A 81 11.09 23.23 17.60
CA THR A 81 12.18 24.12 17.97
C THR A 81 12.67 24.86 16.74
N ILE A 82 12.81 26.18 16.86
CA ILE A 82 13.32 27.03 15.79
C ILE A 82 14.53 27.79 16.34
N ASN A 83 15.67 27.67 15.66
CA ASN A 83 16.98 28.02 16.19
C ASN A 83 17.24 27.30 17.53
N GLU A 84 17.40 28.06 18.62
CA GLU A 84 17.59 27.52 19.97
C GLU A 84 16.32 27.63 20.84
N SER A 85 15.19 28.05 20.26
CA SER A 85 13.94 28.31 20.98
C SER A 85 12.88 27.27 20.67
N THR A 86 12.53 26.45 21.67
CA THR A 86 11.38 25.55 21.62
C THR A 86 10.10 26.34 21.86
N LEU A 87 9.11 26.18 20.98
CA LEU A 87 7.81 26.82 21.13
C LEU A 87 7.01 26.18 22.27
N ASP A 88 6.22 26.96 23.00
CA ASP A 88 5.41 26.48 24.13
C ASP A 88 4.27 25.53 23.71
N THR A 89 3.92 25.51 22.43
CA THR A 89 2.83 24.68 21.90
C THR A 89 3.28 23.23 21.74
N VAL A 90 2.50 22.30 22.29
CA VAL A 90 2.63 20.86 22.03
C VAL A 90 1.62 20.47 20.96
N PHE A 91 2.11 20.02 19.81
CA PHE A 91 1.28 19.69 18.66
C PHE A 91 0.72 18.27 18.76
N GLY A 92 -0.34 17.99 17.98
CA GLY A 92 -1.07 16.72 18.04
C GLY A 92 -1.96 16.58 19.28
N THR A 93 -2.38 17.70 19.88
CA THR A 93 -3.17 17.74 21.12
C THR A 93 -4.49 18.53 21.01
N ASN A 94 -4.95 18.83 19.79
CA ASN A 94 -6.09 19.73 19.57
C ASN A 94 -7.44 19.02 19.34
N ASN A 95 -7.52 17.68 19.41
CA ASN A 95 -8.72 16.89 19.09
C ASN A 95 -9.23 17.04 17.65
N GLU A 96 -8.38 17.52 16.75
CA GLU A 96 -8.73 17.68 15.34
C GLU A 96 -7.96 16.66 14.51
N ASP A 97 -8.53 16.32 13.36
CA ASP A 97 -7.81 15.65 12.29
C ASP A 97 -6.71 16.59 11.73
N TRP A 98 -6.27 16.39 10.48
CA TRP A 98 -5.32 17.29 9.84
C TRP A 98 -5.76 18.76 9.85
N SER A 99 -5.07 19.58 10.65
CA SER A 99 -5.45 20.96 10.98
C SER A 99 -4.22 21.83 11.20
N TRP A 100 -4.33 23.13 10.88
CA TRP A 100 -3.28 24.11 11.15
C TRP A 100 -3.38 24.63 12.59
N GLN A 101 -2.35 24.40 13.38
CA GLN A 101 -2.23 24.85 14.77
C GLN A 101 -1.35 26.10 14.82
N TYR A 102 -1.88 27.19 15.38
CA TYR A 102 -1.13 28.42 15.56
C TYR A 102 -0.14 28.28 16.72
N ALA A 103 1.13 28.58 16.45
CA ALA A 103 2.23 28.40 17.40
C ALA A 103 2.81 29.73 17.92
N GLY A 104 2.19 30.85 17.55
CA GLY A 104 2.59 32.19 17.99
C GLY A 104 3.40 32.98 16.96
N ILE A 105 4.05 34.04 17.44
CA ILE A 105 4.85 34.97 16.64
C ILE A 105 6.32 34.84 17.02
N MET A 106 7.20 34.93 16.03
CA MET A 106 8.64 34.96 16.26
C MET A 106 9.36 35.90 15.29
N ASP A 107 10.40 36.54 15.79
CA ASP A 107 11.30 37.38 15.00
C ASP A 107 12.42 36.52 14.43
N LEU A 108 12.44 36.37 13.10
CA LEU A 108 13.52 35.65 12.43
C LEU A 108 14.50 36.64 11.81
N PRO A 109 15.82 36.41 11.95
CA PRO A 109 16.82 37.18 11.23
C PRO A 109 16.88 36.78 9.76
N HIS A 110 17.56 37.60 8.95
CA HIS A 110 17.96 37.19 7.61
C HIS A 110 19.10 36.16 7.72
N GLY A 111 18.98 35.03 7.02
CA GLY A 111 19.98 33.96 6.96
C GLY A 111 19.40 32.60 7.33
N ASP A 112 20.29 31.70 7.77
CA ASP A 112 19.93 30.32 8.11
C ASP A 112 19.10 30.27 9.40
N THR A 113 17.95 29.59 9.32
CA THR A 113 17.08 29.27 10.44
C THR A 113 16.98 27.76 10.58
N SER A 114 17.40 27.20 11.72
CA SER A 114 17.28 25.77 11.98
C SER A 114 15.89 25.43 12.48
N VAL A 115 15.33 24.32 12.00
CA VAL A 115 14.01 23.83 12.40
C VAL A 115 14.13 22.38 12.84
N MET A 116 13.53 22.04 13.98
CA MET A 116 13.61 20.71 14.58
C MET A 116 12.24 20.26 15.12
N LEU A 117 11.84 19.05 14.73
CA LEU A 117 10.70 18.33 15.31
C LEU A 117 11.20 17.33 16.34
N HIS A 118 10.71 17.47 17.57
CA HIS A 118 11.05 16.58 18.68
C HIS A 118 9.81 15.78 19.12
N ASP A 119 9.88 14.47 18.95
CA ASP A 119 8.83 13.53 19.36
C ASP A 119 8.85 13.34 20.89
N LEU A 120 7.68 13.39 21.52
CA LEU A 120 7.55 13.26 22.98
C LEU A 120 7.13 11.87 23.44
N THR A 121 6.60 11.04 22.53
CA THR A 121 5.79 9.88 22.93
C THR A 121 6.25 8.56 22.29
N GLY A 122 6.75 8.60 21.07
CA GLY A 122 6.99 7.40 20.26
C GLY A 122 5.74 6.77 19.68
N PHE A 123 4.57 7.43 19.73
CA PHE A 123 3.31 6.91 19.20
C PHE A 123 2.76 7.77 18.05
N CYS A 124 3.47 7.72 16.93
CA CYS A 124 2.96 8.18 15.63
C CYS A 124 2.61 9.68 15.60
N SER A 125 3.44 10.53 16.22
CA SER A 125 3.38 12.00 16.06
C SER A 125 3.43 12.36 14.56
N ARG A 126 2.64 13.37 14.14
CA ARG A 126 2.44 13.68 12.70
C ARG A 126 2.58 15.16 12.39
N CYS A 127 3.40 15.48 11.40
CA CYS A 127 3.56 16.82 10.88
C CYS A 127 3.70 16.75 9.36
N ASP A 128 2.84 17.45 8.61
CA ASP A 128 2.96 17.52 7.15
C ASP A 128 3.56 18.85 6.69
N ALA A 129 3.36 19.95 7.42
CA ALA A 129 3.89 21.25 7.03
C ALA A 129 4.06 22.24 8.18
N ILE A 130 5.01 23.16 8.02
CA ILE A 130 5.20 24.34 8.88
C ILE A 130 5.15 25.57 7.98
N PHE A 131 4.29 26.54 8.31
CA PHE A 131 4.17 27.79 7.57
C PHE A 131 4.59 28.98 8.42
N PHE A 132 5.61 29.68 7.95
CA PHE A 132 6.08 30.95 8.51
C PHE A 132 5.44 32.08 7.72
N SER A 133 4.30 32.59 8.18
CA SER A 133 3.56 33.65 7.49
C SER A 133 4.01 35.05 7.89
N LEU A 134 4.06 35.98 6.95
CA LEU A 134 4.20 37.41 7.24
C LEU A 134 2.84 38.08 7.51
N GLU A 135 1.75 37.32 7.42
CA GLU A 135 0.37 37.77 7.57
C GLU A 135 -0.30 37.04 8.73
N ASP A 136 -1.19 37.72 9.45
CA ASP A 136 -2.03 37.11 10.48
C ASP A 136 -3.29 36.46 9.86
N THR A 137 -3.08 35.68 8.81
CA THR A 137 -4.12 34.98 8.07
C THR A 137 -3.85 33.48 8.15
N PRO A 138 -4.80 32.65 8.63
CA PRO A 138 -4.61 31.22 8.71
C PRO A 138 -4.42 30.59 7.32
N PRO A 139 -3.57 29.57 7.18
CA PRO A 139 -3.47 28.81 5.95
C PRO A 139 -4.76 28.05 5.60
N PRO A 140 -4.96 27.65 4.32
CA PRO A 140 -6.09 26.81 3.95
C PRO A 140 -5.97 25.43 4.60
N SER A 141 -7.03 25.00 5.29
CA SER A 141 -7.07 23.69 5.98
C SER A 141 -7.66 22.57 5.11
N GLU A 142 -8.46 22.91 4.10
CA GLU A 142 -9.10 21.95 3.21
C GLU A 142 -8.08 21.26 2.27
N ASN A 143 -8.26 19.97 2.01
CA ASN A 143 -7.54 19.27 0.94
C ASN A 143 -8.31 19.38 -0.38
N ASN A 144 -8.12 20.50 -1.08
CA ASN A 144 -8.78 20.79 -2.35
C ASN A 144 -7.78 21.42 -3.35
N ASP A 145 -8.23 21.66 -4.58
CA ASP A 145 -7.40 22.23 -5.65
C ASP A 145 -6.88 23.63 -5.31
N GLU A 146 -7.64 24.44 -4.57
CA GLU A 146 -7.23 25.79 -4.16
C GLU A 146 -6.07 25.74 -3.15
N ALA A 147 -6.18 24.90 -2.12
CA ALA A 147 -5.12 24.68 -1.14
C ALA A 147 -3.86 24.11 -1.80
N ARG A 148 -4.04 23.21 -2.77
CA ARG A 148 -2.95 22.63 -3.56
C ARG A 148 -2.25 23.68 -4.42
N ALA A 149 -3.01 24.52 -5.13
CA ALA A 149 -2.47 25.62 -5.91
C ALA A 149 -1.71 26.63 -5.03
N TRP A 150 -2.21 26.90 -3.81
CA TRP A 150 -1.54 27.73 -2.81
C TRP A 150 -0.18 27.15 -2.40
N ARG A 151 -0.12 25.86 -2.02
CA ARG A 151 1.14 25.18 -1.68
C ARG A 151 2.15 25.21 -2.84
N ARG A 152 1.69 24.86 -4.05
CA ARG A 152 2.51 24.82 -5.28
C ARG A 152 3.14 26.18 -5.59
N ARG A 153 2.37 27.25 -5.45
CA ARG A 153 2.85 28.62 -5.68
C ARG A 153 3.92 29.03 -4.68
N LEU A 154 3.74 28.75 -3.38
CA LEU A 154 4.73 29.07 -2.35
C LEU A 154 6.04 28.30 -2.53
N ARG A 155 5.99 27.14 -3.19
CA ARG A 155 7.14 26.31 -3.53
C ARG A 155 7.69 26.55 -4.94
N GLU A 156 7.16 27.55 -5.65
CA GLU A 156 7.57 27.91 -7.02
C GLU A 156 7.53 26.72 -8.01
N LEU A 157 6.57 25.80 -7.82
CA LEU A 157 6.43 24.63 -8.69
C LEU A 157 5.85 25.01 -10.06
N PRO A 158 6.26 24.34 -11.16
CA PRO A 158 5.71 24.60 -12.49
C PRO A 158 4.19 24.41 -12.51
N GLU A 159 3.47 25.32 -13.18
CA GLU A 159 2.00 25.29 -13.26
C GLU A 159 1.47 23.99 -13.88
N ASN A 160 2.16 23.48 -14.91
CA ASN A 160 1.82 22.24 -15.62
C ASN A 160 2.87 21.15 -15.36
N PRO A 161 2.48 19.86 -15.42
CA PRO A 161 3.41 18.74 -15.32
C PRO A 161 4.51 18.81 -16.38
N VAL A 162 5.73 18.45 -16.00
CA VAL A 162 6.88 18.42 -16.91
C VAL A 162 6.88 17.14 -17.73
N ASP A 163 7.05 17.23 -19.05
CA ASP A 163 7.16 16.03 -19.91
C ASP A 163 8.37 15.17 -19.50
N ALA A 164 8.10 13.95 -19.02
CA ALA A 164 9.10 12.94 -18.65
C ALA A 164 9.33 11.90 -19.76
N GLY A 165 8.78 12.14 -20.94
CA GLY A 165 9.05 11.43 -22.18
C GLY A 165 8.02 10.38 -22.57
N SER A 166 8.22 9.84 -23.77
CA SER A 166 7.41 8.77 -24.34
C SER A 166 8.07 7.40 -24.19
N TYR A 167 7.26 6.42 -23.81
CA TYR A 167 7.64 5.03 -23.60
C TYR A 167 6.82 4.12 -24.50
N ASP A 168 7.27 2.87 -24.68
CA ASP A 168 6.45 1.86 -25.34
C ASP A 168 5.37 1.33 -24.39
N VAL A 169 5.69 1.26 -23.10
CA VAL A 169 4.80 0.77 -22.04
C VAL A 169 5.02 1.58 -20.77
N VAL A 170 3.93 2.01 -20.14
CA VAL A 170 3.96 2.54 -18.77
C VAL A 170 3.30 1.51 -17.85
N VAL A 171 4.02 1.10 -16.80
CA VAL A 171 3.56 0.18 -15.76
C VAL A 171 3.35 0.99 -14.48
N VAL A 172 2.15 0.90 -13.89
CA VAL A 172 1.79 1.64 -12.67
C VAL A 172 1.71 0.68 -11.49
N GLY A 173 2.51 0.91 -10.46
CA GLY A 173 2.64 0.04 -9.28
C GLY A 173 3.81 -0.92 -9.39
N GLY A 174 4.70 -0.87 -8.41
CA GLY A 174 5.95 -1.64 -8.28
C GLY A 174 5.83 -2.87 -7.36
N GLY A 175 4.64 -3.49 -7.28
CA GLY A 175 4.47 -4.79 -6.64
C GLY A 175 5.22 -5.92 -7.38
N ILE A 176 5.15 -7.16 -6.90
CA ILE A 176 5.64 -8.33 -7.66
C ILE A 176 5.08 -8.36 -9.10
N PRO A 177 3.77 -8.12 -9.36
CA PRO A 177 3.25 -8.02 -10.71
C PRO A 177 3.90 -6.89 -11.52
N GLY A 178 4.04 -5.70 -10.93
CA GLY A 178 4.65 -4.53 -11.54
C GLY A 178 6.09 -4.73 -11.95
N CYS A 179 6.92 -5.23 -11.03
CA CYS A 179 8.32 -5.55 -11.28
C CYS A 179 8.44 -6.61 -12.38
N THR A 180 7.57 -7.62 -12.36
CA THR A 180 7.55 -8.69 -13.37
C THR A 180 7.16 -8.13 -14.75
N ALA A 181 6.11 -7.30 -14.82
CA ALA A 181 5.65 -6.70 -16.07
C ALA A 181 6.74 -5.81 -16.68
N ALA A 182 7.34 -4.94 -15.87
CA ALA A 182 8.35 -4.01 -16.32
C ALA A 182 9.61 -4.72 -16.82
N LEU A 183 10.14 -5.67 -16.04
CA LEU A 183 11.36 -6.39 -16.42
C LEU A 183 11.13 -7.32 -17.63
N ALA A 184 9.99 -8.01 -17.69
CA ALA A 184 9.67 -8.87 -18.83
C ALA A 184 9.48 -8.07 -20.13
N ALA A 185 8.75 -6.94 -20.09
CA ALA A 185 8.56 -6.08 -21.25
C ALA A 185 9.89 -5.46 -21.71
N ALA A 186 10.72 -5.01 -20.76
CA ALA A 186 12.04 -4.45 -21.05
C ALA A 186 12.98 -5.48 -21.70
N ARG A 187 13.01 -6.72 -21.20
CA ARG A 187 13.77 -7.84 -21.80
C ARG A 187 13.26 -8.26 -23.18
N LEU A 188 12.01 -7.95 -23.52
CA LEU A 188 11.45 -8.09 -24.88
C LEU A 188 11.81 -6.90 -25.81
N GLY A 189 12.54 -5.90 -25.31
CA GLY A 189 12.99 -4.74 -26.09
C GLY A 189 12.01 -3.56 -26.11
N ASN A 190 11.04 -3.51 -25.20
CA ASN A 190 10.20 -2.34 -25.00
C ASN A 190 10.93 -1.33 -24.09
N ARG A 191 10.88 -0.04 -24.41
CA ARG A 191 11.24 1.04 -23.49
C ARG A 191 10.11 1.20 -22.45
N VAL A 192 10.41 0.93 -21.19
CA VAL A 192 9.41 0.85 -20.11
C VAL A 192 9.62 1.94 -19.07
N ALA A 193 8.53 2.59 -18.66
CA ALA A 193 8.48 3.36 -17.42
C ALA A 193 7.75 2.54 -16.35
N LEU A 194 8.37 2.35 -15.18
CA LEU A 194 7.72 1.80 -13.99
C LEU A 194 7.49 2.93 -12.98
N VAL A 195 6.23 3.23 -12.68
CA VAL A 195 5.82 4.28 -11.73
C VAL A 195 5.43 3.64 -10.41
N GLN A 196 6.12 3.99 -9.32
CA GLN A 196 5.89 3.43 -7.99
C GLN A 196 5.76 4.57 -6.96
N ASP A 197 4.69 4.53 -6.17
CA ASP A 197 4.28 5.58 -5.21
C ASP A 197 5.15 5.64 -3.94
N ARG A 198 5.87 4.55 -3.63
CA ARG A 198 6.66 4.39 -2.38
C ARG A 198 8.15 4.15 -2.65
N PRO A 199 9.04 4.35 -1.66
CA PRO A 199 10.49 4.20 -1.84
C PRO A 199 10.97 2.75 -2.07
N LYS A 200 10.10 1.75 -1.90
CA LYS A 200 10.44 0.33 -2.05
C LYS A 200 9.58 -0.37 -3.10
N LEU A 201 10.17 -1.39 -3.72
CA LEU A 201 9.50 -2.31 -4.63
C LEU A 201 9.02 -3.57 -3.87
N GLY A 202 8.07 -4.29 -4.47
CA GLY A 202 7.53 -5.54 -3.95
C GLY A 202 6.08 -5.46 -3.48
N GLY A 203 5.52 -4.27 -3.27
CA GLY A 203 4.15 -4.12 -2.77
C GLY A 203 4.04 -4.73 -1.37
N ASN A 204 3.10 -5.64 -1.15
CA ASN A 204 3.01 -6.37 0.13
C ASN A 204 4.25 -7.25 0.41
N ALA A 205 5.07 -7.56 -0.60
CA ALA A 205 6.34 -8.27 -0.41
C ALA A 205 7.54 -7.35 -0.13
N SER A 206 7.36 -6.02 -0.15
CA SER A 206 8.43 -5.09 0.20
C SER A 206 8.87 -5.29 1.65
N VAL A 207 10.04 -4.79 1.99
CA VAL A 207 10.56 -4.86 3.37
C VAL A 207 9.70 -4.08 4.38
N GLU A 208 8.83 -3.17 3.92
CA GLU A 208 7.92 -2.40 4.78
C GLU A 208 6.74 -3.24 5.31
N ILE A 209 6.45 -4.37 4.68
CA ILE A 209 5.32 -5.26 5.01
C ILE A 209 5.83 -6.69 5.26
N GLY A 210 6.62 -7.22 4.33
CA GLY A 210 7.39 -8.45 4.48
C GLY A 210 6.70 -9.75 4.05
N LEU A 211 5.59 -9.70 3.31
CA LEU A 211 4.92 -10.93 2.86
C LEU A 211 5.74 -11.69 1.80
N SER A 212 5.63 -13.01 1.80
CA SER A 212 6.21 -13.86 0.76
C SER A 212 5.26 -13.96 -0.43
N PRO A 213 5.76 -13.88 -1.68
CA PRO A 213 4.93 -14.08 -2.86
C PRO A 213 4.42 -15.52 -2.97
N ARG A 214 3.13 -15.73 -2.66
CA ARG A 214 2.42 -17.03 -2.80
C ARG A 214 1.71 -17.15 -4.15
N GLY A 215 1.28 -18.35 -4.49
CA GLY A 215 0.62 -18.69 -5.76
C GLY A 215 1.57 -19.33 -6.78
N MET A 216 1.15 -19.35 -8.04
CA MET A 216 1.94 -19.89 -9.14
C MET A 216 3.14 -19.02 -9.46
N THR A 217 4.33 -19.63 -9.51
CA THR A 217 5.58 -18.91 -9.74
C THR A 217 6.29 -19.38 -11.01
N SER A 218 7.16 -18.53 -11.56
CA SER A 218 8.09 -18.81 -12.67
C SER A 218 9.50 -18.40 -12.27
N THR A 219 10.49 -18.70 -13.11
CA THR A 219 11.90 -18.35 -12.86
C THR A 219 12.09 -16.86 -12.61
N LEU A 220 11.47 -15.99 -13.42
CA LEU A 220 11.59 -14.54 -13.28
C LEU A 220 10.99 -14.03 -11.97
N ILE A 221 9.81 -14.56 -11.58
CA ILE A 221 9.15 -14.17 -10.35
C ILE A 221 10.00 -14.60 -9.14
N GLN A 222 10.58 -15.80 -9.18
CA GLN A 222 11.51 -16.27 -8.13
C GLN A 222 12.76 -15.40 -8.05
N GLU A 223 13.36 -15.06 -9.19
CA GLU A 223 14.56 -14.20 -9.27
C GLU A 223 14.29 -12.82 -8.64
N LEU A 224 13.20 -12.16 -9.04
CA LEU A 224 12.76 -10.86 -8.48
C LEU A 224 12.45 -10.94 -6.97
N SER A 225 11.93 -12.09 -6.52
CA SER A 225 11.47 -12.30 -5.15
C SER A 225 12.58 -12.72 -4.17
N GLN A 226 13.79 -12.99 -4.67
CA GLN A 226 14.95 -13.21 -3.81
C GLN A 226 15.24 -11.95 -3.00
N ARG A 227 15.84 -12.13 -1.82
CA ARG A 227 16.12 -11.03 -0.89
C ARG A 227 17.61 -10.83 -0.66
N HIS A 228 17.98 -9.57 -0.49
CA HIS A 228 19.26 -9.16 0.09
C HIS A 228 19.29 -9.48 1.59
N THR A 229 20.45 -9.31 2.22
CA THR A 229 20.64 -9.55 3.67
C THR A 229 19.87 -8.59 4.56
N ASP A 230 19.48 -7.42 4.04
CA ASP A 230 18.63 -6.44 4.74
C ASP A 230 17.13 -6.74 4.60
N GLY A 231 16.77 -7.81 3.89
CA GLY A 231 15.40 -8.22 3.64
C GLY A 231 14.75 -7.60 2.42
N ASP A 232 15.40 -6.65 1.73
CA ASP A 232 14.83 -6.04 0.53
C ASP A 232 14.90 -6.98 -0.68
N LEU A 233 14.01 -6.82 -1.65
CA LEU A 233 13.93 -7.68 -2.84
C LEU A 233 15.04 -7.36 -3.86
N LEU A 234 15.53 -8.37 -4.59
CA LEU A 234 16.44 -8.17 -5.73
C LEU A 234 15.79 -7.40 -6.90
N ALA A 235 14.46 -7.24 -6.88
CA ALA A 235 13.70 -6.60 -7.94
C ALA A 235 14.28 -5.27 -8.41
N LYS A 236 14.67 -4.39 -7.47
CA LYS A 236 15.24 -3.08 -7.84
C LYS A 236 16.58 -3.23 -8.54
N GLN A 237 17.47 -4.06 -8.02
CA GLN A 237 18.79 -4.31 -8.62
C GLN A 237 18.65 -4.82 -10.06
N LEU A 238 17.70 -5.74 -10.31
CA LEU A 238 17.48 -6.31 -11.64
C LEU A 238 16.89 -5.29 -12.62
N LEU A 239 15.97 -4.43 -12.16
CA LEU A 239 15.40 -3.37 -12.98
C LEU A 239 16.41 -2.25 -13.28
N ASP A 240 17.21 -1.84 -12.30
CA ASP A 240 18.27 -0.83 -12.50
C ASP A 240 19.33 -1.32 -13.50
N ALA A 241 19.57 -2.63 -13.57
CA ALA A 241 20.51 -3.24 -14.50
C ALA A 241 19.96 -3.41 -15.93
N GLU A 242 18.65 -3.24 -16.14
CA GLU A 242 18.00 -3.41 -17.44
C GLU A 242 17.92 -2.07 -18.20
N PRO A 243 18.69 -1.89 -19.30
CA PRO A 243 18.81 -0.58 -19.98
C PRO A 243 17.50 -0.06 -20.59
N ASN A 244 16.52 -0.94 -20.82
CA ASN A 244 15.23 -0.53 -21.37
C ASN A 244 14.19 -0.16 -20.28
N ALA A 245 14.52 -0.32 -18.99
CA ALA A 245 13.64 0.03 -17.88
C ALA A 245 14.04 1.40 -17.28
N THR A 246 13.04 2.23 -16.98
CA THR A 246 13.21 3.50 -16.25
C THR A 246 12.28 3.49 -15.04
N LEU A 247 12.84 3.67 -13.85
CA LEU A 247 12.08 3.65 -12.60
C LEU A 247 11.76 5.07 -12.13
N PHE A 248 10.47 5.35 -11.94
CA PHE A 248 9.94 6.54 -11.29
C PHE A 248 9.49 6.16 -9.88
N MET A 249 10.45 6.12 -8.95
CA MET A 249 10.21 5.80 -7.54
C MET A 249 9.67 7.01 -6.79
N GLU A 250 8.79 6.77 -5.82
CA GLU A 250 8.11 7.82 -5.03
C GLU A 250 7.27 8.78 -5.91
N TYR A 251 6.73 8.28 -7.02
CA TYR A 251 5.79 9.01 -7.89
C TYR A 251 4.38 8.44 -7.76
N THR A 252 3.44 9.25 -7.29
CA THR A 252 2.02 8.91 -7.19
C THR A 252 1.29 9.40 -8.44
N VAL A 253 0.65 8.49 -9.18
CA VAL A 253 -0.25 8.86 -10.28
C VAL A 253 -1.48 9.55 -9.71
N TYR A 254 -1.81 10.73 -10.24
CA TYR A 254 -2.95 11.52 -9.76
C TYR A 254 -3.90 11.97 -10.88
N ASP A 255 -3.53 11.78 -12.16
CA ASP A 255 -4.42 12.07 -13.28
C ASP A 255 -4.09 11.21 -14.52
N ALA A 256 -5.04 11.11 -15.45
CA ALA A 256 -4.91 10.43 -16.73
C ALA A 256 -5.64 11.19 -17.85
N HIS A 257 -4.97 11.38 -18.98
CA HIS A 257 -5.51 12.09 -20.15
C HIS A 257 -5.92 11.10 -21.23
N LEU A 258 -7.08 11.35 -21.86
CA LEU A 258 -7.67 10.45 -22.85
C LEU A 258 -8.11 11.17 -24.12
N VAL A 259 -8.01 10.47 -25.25
CA VAL A 259 -8.70 10.80 -26.50
C VAL A 259 -9.64 9.64 -26.85
N GLY A 260 -10.94 9.87 -26.70
CA GLY A 260 -11.94 8.80 -26.78
C GLY A 260 -11.71 7.77 -25.67
N SER A 261 -11.52 6.50 -26.05
CA SER A 261 -11.25 5.40 -25.12
C SER A 261 -9.75 5.10 -24.93
N THR A 262 -8.86 5.96 -25.43
CA THR A 262 -7.42 5.70 -25.46
C THR A 262 -6.71 6.66 -24.52
N ILE A 263 -5.95 6.12 -23.56
CA ILE A 263 -5.08 6.91 -22.68
C ILE A 263 -3.92 7.45 -23.52
N THR A 264 -3.66 8.75 -23.43
CA THR A 264 -2.54 9.42 -24.11
C THR A 264 -1.37 9.69 -23.17
N SER A 265 -1.65 10.04 -21.92
CA SER A 265 -0.63 10.26 -20.89
C SER A 265 -1.19 10.08 -19.48
N LEU A 266 -0.28 9.88 -18.53
CA LEU A 266 -0.55 9.90 -17.09
C LEU A 266 0.27 11.00 -16.44
N ASP A 267 -0.31 11.65 -15.44
CA ASP A 267 0.42 12.61 -14.62
C ASP A 267 0.73 12.01 -13.25
N ALA A 268 1.96 12.20 -12.82
CA ALA A 268 2.46 11.67 -11.55
C ALA A 268 3.22 12.73 -10.77
N ARG A 269 3.11 12.68 -9.44
CA ARG A 269 3.72 13.65 -8.53
C ARG A 269 4.75 12.97 -7.64
N HIS A 270 5.93 13.56 -7.58
CA HIS A 270 7.03 13.06 -6.74
C HIS A 270 6.81 13.44 -5.27
N ALA A 271 6.75 12.46 -4.38
CA ALA A 271 6.48 12.67 -2.96
C ALA A 271 7.53 13.55 -2.26
N ARG A 272 8.79 13.57 -2.73
CA ARG A 272 9.86 14.35 -2.07
C ARG A 272 10.04 15.77 -2.54
N THR A 273 9.54 16.10 -3.73
CA THR A 273 9.81 17.42 -4.33
C THR A 273 8.54 18.15 -4.75
N GLY A 274 7.37 17.51 -4.65
CA GLY A 274 6.11 18.00 -5.19
C GLY A 274 6.11 18.15 -6.72
N ARG A 275 7.21 17.82 -7.42
CA ARG A 275 7.31 17.97 -8.87
C ARG A 275 6.37 17.00 -9.57
N GLU A 276 5.65 17.54 -10.53
CA GLU A 276 4.72 16.77 -11.35
C GLU A 276 5.33 16.52 -12.73
N ILE A 277 5.11 15.31 -13.23
CA ILE A 277 5.55 14.86 -14.54
C ILE A 277 4.40 14.29 -15.34
N SER A 278 4.51 14.34 -16.67
CA SER A 278 3.61 13.64 -17.58
C SER A 278 4.35 12.54 -18.35
N LEU A 279 3.76 11.36 -18.45
CA LEU A 279 4.32 10.17 -19.10
C LEU A 279 3.38 9.68 -20.19
N SER A 280 3.87 9.50 -21.42
CA SER A 280 3.07 9.03 -22.56
C SER A 280 3.48 7.62 -23.02
N ALA A 281 2.51 6.82 -23.43
CA ALA A 281 2.74 5.49 -24.02
C ALA A 281 1.54 5.03 -24.87
N PRO A 282 1.75 4.15 -25.86
CA PRO A 282 0.65 3.51 -26.58
C PRO A 282 -0.04 2.41 -25.76
N THR A 283 0.56 1.94 -24.66
CA THR A 283 0.03 0.85 -23.82
C THR A 283 0.34 1.11 -22.35
N PHE A 284 -0.66 0.87 -21.49
CA PHE A 284 -0.56 1.01 -20.04
C PHE A 284 -0.89 -0.32 -19.35
N ILE A 285 -0.14 -0.67 -18.31
CA ILE A 285 -0.41 -1.84 -17.47
C ILE A 285 -0.59 -1.37 -16.03
N ASP A 286 -1.80 -1.49 -15.51
CA ASP A 286 -2.08 -1.20 -14.10
C ASP A 286 -1.72 -2.42 -13.24
N CYS A 287 -0.67 -2.26 -12.45
CA CYS A 287 -0.15 -3.19 -11.44
C CYS A 287 -0.26 -2.61 -10.02
N SER A 288 -1.11 -1.60 -9.81
CA SER A 288 -1.21 -0.83 -8.55
C SER A 288 -1.76 -1.64 -7.37
N GLY A 289 -2.49 -2.72 -7.66
CA GLY A 289 -3.25 -3.46 -6.65
C GLY A 289 -4.54 -2.75 -6.21
N LYS A 290 -4.85 -1.59 -6.79
CA LYS A 290 -5.98 -0.71 -6.43
C LYS A 290 -6.84 -0.34 -7.65
N ALA A 291 -6.49 -0.79 -8.85
CA ALA A 291 -7.09 -0.28 -10.09
C ALA A 291 -7.04 1.27 -10.17
N VAL A 292 -5.90 1.88 -9.79
CA VAL A 292 -5.73 3.35 -9.76
C VAL A 292 -6.09 3.98 -11.11
N LEU A 293 -5.70 3.37 -12.24
CA LEU A 293 -6.05 3.96 -13.53
C LEU A 293 -7.55 3.91 -13.80
N GLY A 294 -8.29 2.99 -13.19
CA GLY A 294 -9.75 2.94 -13.29
C GLY A 294 -10.42 4.14 -12.64
N ILE A 295 -9.80 4.75 -11.63
CA ILE A 295 -10.28 5.99 -11.01
C ILE A 295 -10.20 7.16 -12.00
N PHE A 296 -9.09 7.28 -12.73
CA PHE A 296 -8.82 8.45 -13.57
C PHE A 296 -9.28 8.30 -15.03
N THR A 297 -9.49 7.08 -15.51
CA THR A 297 -9.79 6.83 -16.94
C THR A 297 -11.26 6.56 -17.24
N GLY A 298 -12.09 6.33 -16.21
CA GLY A 298 -13.46 5.86 -16.39
C GLY A 298 -13.56 4.40 -16.83
N ALA A 299 -12.52 3.59 -16.62
CA ALA A 299 -12.59 2.16 -16.87
C ALA A 299 -13.67 1.50 -16.00
N GLU A 300 -14.45 0.58 -16.57
CA GLU A 300 -15.43 -0.17 -15.78
C GLU A 300 -14.76 -1.02 -14.71
N THR A 301 -15.31 -0.99 -13.49
CA THR A 301 -14.83 -1.73 -12.33
C THR A 301 -15.98 -2.39 -11.57
N LEU A 302 -15.64 -3.40 -10.78
CA LEU A 302 -16.46 -4.08 -9.78
C LEU A 302 -15.94 -3.67 -8.39
N PHE A 303 -16.83 -3.68 -7.40
CA PHE A 303 -16.53 -3.36 -6.01
C PHE A 303 -17.41 -4.22 -5.09
N GLY A 304 -16.90 -4.57 -3.91
CA GLY A 304 -17.64 -5.40 -2.94
C GLY A 304 -17.76 -6.87 -3.35
N GLN A 305 -18.81 -7.54 -2.88
CA GLN A 305 -19.16 -8.91 -3.22
C GLN A 305 -20.35 -8.96 -4.18
N GLU A 306 -20.20 -9.70 -5.27
CA GLU A 306 -21.33 -10.01 -6.14
C GLU A 306 -22.25 -11.06 -5.51
N SER A 307 -23.53 -11.05 -5.89
CA SER A 307 -24.49 -12.02 -5.37
C SER A 307 -24.31 -13.40 -6.01
N LYS A 308 -24.65 -14.44 -5.25
CA LYS A 308 -24.68 -15.84 -5.70
C LYS A 308 -25.42 -16.04 -7.02
N SER A 309 -26.51 -15.30 -7.24
CA SER A 309 -27.32 -15.41 -8.46
C SER A 309 -26.67 -14.79 -9.70
N MET A 310 -25.72 -13.86 -9.53
CA MET A 310 -25.09 -13.13 -10.64
C MET A 310 -24.11 -13.99 -11.42
N TYR A 311 -23.33 -14.82 -10.70
CA TYR A 311 -22.28 -15.66 -11.29
C TYR A 311 -22.40 -17.16 -10.94
N GLY A 312 -23.43 -17.56 -10.19
CA GLY A 312 -23.62 -18.97 -9.77
C GLY A 312 -22.63 -19.44 -8.71
N GLU A 313 -22.03 -18.51 -7.95
CA GLU A 313 -20.96 -18.78 -6.99
C GLU A 313 -21.53 -19.27 -5.66
N SER A 314 -21.04 -20.42 -5.20
CA SER A 314 -21.59 -21.08 -4.02
C SER A 314 -21.22 -20.36 -2.72
N LEU A 315 -20.05 -19.72 -2.71
CA LEU A 315 -19.44 -19.00 -1.59
C LEU A 315 -19.84 -17.51 -1.52
N ALA A 316 -20.45 -16.99 -2.58
CA ALA A 316 -20.93 -15.61 -2.63
C ALA A 316 -22.17 -15.39 -1.72
N PRO A 317 -22.38 -14.17 -1.21
CA PRO A 317 -23.58 -13.83 -0.44
C PRO A 317 -24.85 -13.94 -1.27
N ALA A 318 -26.01 -14.05 -0.60
CA ALA A 318 -27.30 -14.15 -1.29
C ALA A 318 -27.63 -12.89 -2.09
N GLU A 319 -27.34 -11.73 -1.53
CA GLU A 319 -27.46 -10.41 -2.14
C GLU A 319 -26.07 -9.79 -2.26
N ALA A 320 -25.87 -8.93 -3.25
CA ALA A 320 -24.62 -8.22 -3.41
C ALA A 320 -24.47 -7.17 -2.30
N ASP A 321 -23.24 -6.94 -1.85
CA ASP A 321 -22.91 -5.93 -0.86
C ASP A 321 -21.54 -5.31 -1.13
N ASP A 322 -21.18 -4.31 -0.34
CA ASP A 322 -19.93 -3.56 -0.49
C ASP A 322 -18.76 -4.19 0.29
N MET A 323 -18.91 -5.41 0.84
CA MET A 323 -17.86 -6.05 1.62
C MET A 323 -16.68 -6.43 0.74
N HIS A 324 -15.46 -6.18 1.21
CA HIS A 324 -14.23 -6.65 0.56
C HIS A 324 -13.18 -7.06 1.60
N HIS A 325 -12.05 -7.60 1.14
CA HIS A 325 -10.93 -7.86 2.05
C HIS A 325 -10.39 -6.54 2.61
N GLY A 326 -10.26 -6.46 3.93
CA GLY A 326 -9.73 -5.29 4.62
C GLY A 326 -8.21 -5.17 4.50
N HIS A 327 -7.62 -4.25 5.27
CA HIS A 327 -6.17 -4.14 5.38
C HIS A 327 -5.68 -4.82 6.66
N THR A 328 -4.44 -5.32 6.61
CA THR A 328 -3.75 -5.88 7.78
C THR A 328 -2.50 -5.09 8.10
N LEU A 329 -2.25 -4.81 9.37
CA LEU A 329 -0.93 -4.38 9.85
C LEU A 329 -0.19 -5.57 10.46
N PHE A 330 1.00 -5.80 9.94
CA PHE A 330 1.87 -6.85 10.45
C PHE A 330 2.80 -6.31 11.51
N PHE A 331 3.06 -7.13 12.52
CA PHE A 331 3.99 -6.81 13.59
C PHE A 331 4.92 -7.99 13.88
N ARG A 332 5.96 -7.73 14.67
CA ARG A 332 6.95 -8.70 15.13
C ARG A 332 7.17 -8.51 16.62
N THR A 333 7.22 -9.63 17.34
CA THR A 333 7.63 -9.67 18.74
C THR A 333 8.86 -10.56 18.90
N LYS A 334 9.56 -10.42 20.02
CA LYS A 334 10.63 -11.34 20.43
C LYS A 334 10.64 -11.51 21.95
N MET A 335 11.31 -12.55 22.44
CA MET A 335 11.56 -12.72 23.87
C MET A 335 12.95 -12.19 24.20
N ALA A 336 13.02 -11.13 25.00
CA ALA A 336 14.26 -10.56 25.50
C ALA A 336 14.90 -11.42 26.59
N ASN A 337 16.19 -11.19 26.87
CA ASN A 337 16.93 -11.89 27.93
C ASN A 337 16.54 -11.42 29.34
N ALA A 338 15.87 -10.28 29.45
CA ALA A 338 15.39 -9.68 30.70
C ALA A 338 14.04 -9.00 30.46
N ALA A 339 13.38 -8.60 31.55
CA ALA A 339 12.09 -7.91 31.47
C ALA A 339 12.19 -6.60 30.69
N VAL A 340 11.19 -6.34 29.83
CA VAL A 340 11.06 -5.13 29.02
C VAL A 340 9.70 -4.49 29.31
N SER A 341 9.71 -3.19 29.63
CA SER A 341 8.49 -2.43 29.85
C SER A 341 7.86 -2.00 28.52
N PHE A 342 6.55 -1.78 28.56
CA PHE A 342 5.80 -1.11 27.50
C PHE A 342 4.99 0.03 28.11
N PRO A 343 4.85 1.19 27.44
CA PRO A 343 4.05 2.27 27.96
C PRO A 343 2.59 1.88 28.22
N VAL A 344 1.94 2.63 29.11
CA VAL A 344 0.49 2.52 29.28
C VAL A 344 -0.18 3.21 28.09
N VAL A 345 -1.14 2.53 27.46
CA VAL A 345 -1.85 3.02 26.26
C VAL A 345 -3.36 3.02 26.52
N PRO A 346 -3.87 3.95 27.35
CA PRO A 346 -5.28 3.97 27.74
C PRO A 346 -6.25 4.24 26.56
N TRP A 347 -5.71 4.75 25.46
CA TRP A 347 -6.39 5.05 24.20
C TRP A 347 -6.46 3.87 23.23
N ALA A 348 -5.71 2.80 23.50
CA ALA A 348 -5.66 1.64 22.63
C ALA A 348 -6.88 0.73 22.86
N ILE A 349 -7.21 -0.09 21.86
CA ILE A 349 -8.40 -0.95 21.93
C ILE A 349 -8.15 -2.11 22.89
N GLU A 350 -9.14 -2.41 23.76
CA GLU A 350 -9.04 -3.54 24.67
C GLU A 350 -9.09 -4.87 23.91
N VAL A 351 -7.96 -5.59 23.89
CA VAL A 351 -7.84 -6.97 23.39
C VAL A 351 -7.54 -7.90 24.57
N ALA A 352 -8.40 -8.89 24.86
CA ALA A 352 -8.31 -9.72 26.06
C ALA A 352 -8.48 -11.23 25.81
N LYS A 353 -7.55 -12.00 26.39
CA LYS A 353 -7.60 -13.42 26.85
C LYS A 353 -7.95 -14.55 25.89
N ASP A 354 -8.86 -14.38 24.96
CA ASP A 354 -9.29 -15.49 24.09
C ASP A 354 -8.61 -15.48 22.72
N TYR A 355 -7.89 -14.39 22.42
CA TYR A 355 -7.23 -14.22 21.13
C TYR A 355 -6.12 -13.18 21.14
N SER A 356 -4.88 -13.63 21.30
CA SER A 356 -3.72 -12.84 20.90
C SER A 356 -2.64 -13.76 20.36
N ASP A 357 -2.55 -13.84 19.02
CA ASP A 357 -1.34 -14.38 18.41
C ASP A 357 -0.23 -13.34 18.52
N LEU A 358 0.74 -13.62 19.38
CA LEU A 358 1.91 -12.77 19.56
C LEU A 358 3.07 -13.23 18.69
N ARG A 359 2.90 -14.27 17.86
CA ARG A 359 3.97 -14.78 16.98
C ARG A 359 4.51 -13.76 15.99
N GLY A 360 3.71 -12.73 15.70
CA GLY A 360 4.03 -11.76 14.67
C GLY A 360 4.05 -12.41 13.28
N GLN A 361 4.15 -11.60 12.24
CA GLN A 361 4.22 -12.07 10.86
C GLN A 361 5.65 -12.38 10.41
N LEU A 362 6.65 -11.74 11.02
CA LEU A 362 8.03 -11.73 10.52
C LEU A 362 9.01 -12.23 11.58
N ARG A 363 10.02 -13.00 11.17
CA ARG A 363 11.21 -13.35 11.99
C ARG A 363 12.24 -12.24 11.99
N GLU A 364 12.47 -11.71 10.81
CA GLU A 364 13.40 -10.64 10.46
C GLU A 364 12.83 -9.94 9.22
N PRO A 365 13.30 -8.73 8.86
CA PRO A 365 12.81 -8.03 7.69
C PRO A 365 12.76 -8.94 6.44
N GLY A 366 11.58 -9.06 5.84
CA GLY A 366 11.36 -9.89 4.64
C GLY A 366 11.25 -11.41 4.86
N LEU A 367 11.47 -11.95 6.05
CA LEU A 367 11.31 -13.38 6.34
C LEU A 367 10.06 -13.65 7.20
N GLU A 368 9.05 -14.29 6.62
CA GLU A 368 7.79 -14.62 7.31
C GLU A 368 7.95 -15.69 8.42
N ASN A 369 6.99 -15.65 9.36
CA ASN A 369 6.61 -16.64 10.37
C ASN A 369 7.72 -17.05 11.33
N GLY A 370 7.72 -16.45 12.54
CA GLY A 370 8.65 -16.78 13.61
C GLY A 370 8.08 -17.58 14.77
N PRO A 371 8.95 -18.21 15.59
CA PRO A 371 8.53 -18.71 16.89
C PRO A 371 8.23 -17.49 17.77
N GLY A 372 6.96 -17.26 18.08
CA GLY A 372 6.57 -16.37 19.18
C GLY A 372 5.51 -17.02 20.07
N PRO A 373 5.13 -16.35 21.15
CA PRO A 373 4.25 -16.93 22.14
C PRO A 373 2.81 -17.00 21.64
N PHE A 374 2.10 -18.03 22.04
CA PHE A 374 0.67 -18.18 21.79
C PHE A 374 -0.10 -17.78 23.04
N VAL A 375 -1.21 -17.06 22.86
CA VAL A 375 -2.27 -17.00 23.87
C VAL A 375 -3.39 -17.90 23.38
N VAL A 376 -3.49 -19.07 23.99
CA VAL A 376 -4.49 -20.08 23.66
C VAL A 376 -5.49 -20.12 24.81
N PRO A 377 -6.82 -20.00 24.56
CA PRO A 377 -7.81 -20.21 25.61
C PRO A 377 -7.59 -21.60 26.26
N PRO A 378 -7.82 -21.76 27.57
CA PRO A 378 -7.67 -23.05 28.26
C PRO A 378 -8.44 -24.22 27.62
N ASN A 379 -9.49 -23.91 26.84
CA ASN A 379 -10.39 -24.87 26.20
C ASN A 379 -10.23 -24.95 24.68
N PHE A 380 -9.23 -24.30 24.07
CA PHE A 380 -9.03 -24.39 22.63
C PHE A 380 -8.43 -25.75 22.27
N VAL A 381 -9.27 -26.60 21.70
CA VAL A 381 -8.88 -27.86 21.08
C VAL A 381 -8.97 -27.65 19.57
N PRO A 382 -7.85 -27.62 18.83
CA PRO A 382 -7.90 -27.60 17.37
C PRO A 382 -8.70 -28.83 16.91
N ASP A 383 -9.73 -28.65 16.10
CA ASP A 383 -10.48 -29.77 15.52
C ASP A 383 -9.55 -30.53 14.57
N PRO A 384 -9.12 -31.76 14.91
CA PRO A 384 -8.18 -32.53 14.09
C PRO A 384 -8.85 -33.05 12.81
N THR A 385 -10.18 -32.96 12.68
CA THR A 385 -10.96 -33.41 11.53
C THR A 385 -11.23 -32.30 10.51
N ALA A 386 -10.97 -31.04 10.85
CA ALA A 386 -11.06 -29.91 9.93
C ALA A 386 -9.81 -29.85 9.03
N ASP A 387 -9.81 -30.65 7.97
CA ASP A 387 -8.62 -30.90 7.12
C ASP A 387 -8.18 -29.69 6.27
N MET A 388 -8.92 -28.57 6.27
CA MET A 388 -8.72 -27.43 5.37
C MET A 388 -9.14 -26.08 5.98
N ARG A 389 -8.73 -25.82 7.21
CA ARG A 389 -8.72 -24.47 7.80
C ARG A 389 -7.35 -24.26 8.42
N MET A 390 -6.82 -23.04 8.40
CA MET A 390 -5.57 -22.79 9.10
C MET A 390 -5.72 -23.18 10.59
N LYS A 391 -4.80 -24.03 11.08
CA LYS A 391 -4.85 -24.61 12.42
C LYS A 391 -4.35 -23.68 13.53
N GLY A 392 -4.07 -22.42 13.22
CA GLY A 392 -3.64 -21.43 14.21
C GLY A 392 -3.96 -19.99 13.80
N PRO A 393 -4.19 -19.10 14.77
CA PRO A 393 -4.37 -17.67 14.51
C PRO A 393 -3.06 -17.07 14.02
N LEU A 394 -2.97 -16.51 12.81
CA LEU A 394 -1.81 -15.73 12.34
C LEU A 394 -2.11 -14.22 12.44
N THR A 395 -1.10 -13.37 12.29
CA THR A 395 -1.28 -11.91 12.22
C THR A 395 -2.25 -11.45 11.13
N HIS A 396 -2.52 -12.27 10.10
CA HIS A 396 -3.55 -12.03 9.09
C HIS A 396 -4.98 -11.95 9.64
N PHE A 397 -5.22 -12.35 10.89
CA PHE A 397 -6.51 -12.13 11.53
C PHE A 397 -6.72 -10.70 12.03
N TRP A 398 -5.66 -9.87 12.09
CA TRP A 398 -5.77 -8.44 12.38
C TRP A 398 -6.12 -7.74 11.08
N GLU A 399 -7.40 -7.56 10.82
CA GLU A 399 -7.87 -6.97 9.57
C GLU A 399 -9.07 -6.07 9.82
N TYR A 400 -9.04 -4.88 9.22
CA TYR A 400 -10.09 -3.87 9.33
C TYR A 400 -10.33 -3.17 7.99
N GLY A 401 -11.48 -2.52 7.83
CA GLY A 401 -11.82 -1.76 6.63
C GLY A 401 -12.57 -2.55 5.56
N GLN A 402 -13.19 -3.67 5.91
CA GLN A 402 -13.96 -4.51 4.97
C GLN A 402 -15.18 -3.79 4.39
N TRP A 403 -15.62 -2.69 5.03
CA TRP A 403 -16.79 -1.88 4.66
C TRP A 403 -16.44 -0.42 4.38
N LEU A 404 -15.15 -0.10 4.28
CA LEU A 404 -14.66 1.26 4.08
C LEU A 404 -13.94 1.34 2.76
N ASP A 405 -14.10 2.44 2.02
CA ASP A 405 -13.28 2.69 0.83
C ASP A 405 -11.81 2.85 1.26
N PRO A 406 -10.91 1.89 0.92
CA PRO A 406 -9.52 1.93 1.32
C PRO A 406 -8.69 3.01 0.62
N TYR A 407 -9.23 3.64 -0.42
CA TYR A 407 -8.60 4.76 -1.12
C TYR A 407 -8.82 6.09 -0.40
N THR A 408 -9.96 6.26 0.26
CA THR A 408 -10.31 7.51 0.97
C THR A 408 -10.32 7.39 2.50
N ASN A 409 -10.20 6.16 3.04
CA ASN A 409 -10.14 5.90 4.49
C ASN A 409 -8.86 5.14 4.86
N GLY A 410 -7.83 5.20 4.02
CA GLY A 410 -6.64 4.39 4.17
C GLY A 410 -5.91 4.71 5.48
N GLU A 411 -5.81 6.00 5.82
CA GLU A 411 -5.14 6.44 7.05
C GLU A 411 -5.92 5.98 8.28
N HIS A 412 -7.24 6.17 8.27
CA HIS A 412 -8.13 5.73 9.34
C HIS A 412 -8.05 4.21 9.56
N ILE A 413 -8.06 3.42 8.50
CA ILE A 413 -7.95 1.95 8.59
C ILE A 413 -6.63 1.54 9.27
N ARG A 414 -5.51 2.16 8.86
CA ARG A 414 -4.20 1.91 9.48
C ARG A 414 -4.21 2.28 10.96
N ASP A 415 -4.74 3.45 11.29
CA ASP A 415 -4.73 3.99 12.65
C ASP A 415 -5.55 3.12 13.61
N HIS A 416 -6.71 2.64 13.16
CA HIS A 416 -7.53 1.70 13.93
C HIS A 416 -6.78 0.40 14.24
N LEU A 417 -6.06 -0.15 13.26
CA LEU A 417 -5.25 -1.35 13.44
C LEU A 417 -4.06 -1.10 14.38
N LEU A 418 -3.43 0.08 14.34
CA LEU A 418 -2.38 0.46 15.29
C LEU A 418 -2.91 0.48 16.73
N CYS A 419 -4.08 1.11 16.97
CA CYS A 419 -4.74 1.10 18.28
C CYS A 419 -5.00 -0.33 18.77
N ALA A 420 -5.43 -1.23 17.89
CA ALA A 420 -5.66 -2.63 18.24
C ALA A 420 -4.36 -3.38 18.61
N ILE A 421 -3.29 -3.17 17.84
CA ILE A 421 -2.00 -3.84 18.06
C ILE A 421 -1.33 -3.33 19.36
N TYR A 422 -1.27 -2.02 19.57
CA TYR A 422 -0.69 -1.46 20.80
C TYR A 422 -1.46 -1.89 22.05
N GLY A 423 -2.80 -1.93 21.97
CA GLY A 423 -3.65 -2.38 23.06
C GLY A 423 -3.41 -3.83 23.42
N THR A 424 -3.25 -4.70 22.41
CA THR A 424 -2.89 -6.11 22.61
C THR A 424 -1.62 -6.28 23.41
N PHE A 425 -0.56 -5.56 23.02
CA PHE A 425 0.73 -5.70 23.65
C PHE A 425 0.74 -5.19 25.10
N HIS A 426 0.03 -4.09 25.37
CA HIS A 426 -0.17 -3.60 26.73
C HIS A 426 -0.99 -4.56 27.60
N ASN A 427 -2.07 -5.11 27.05
CA ASN A 427 -3.00 -5.95 27.80
C ASN A 427 -2.38 -7.28 28.22
N VAL A 428 -1.64 -7.96 27.33
CA VAL A 428 -1.00 -9.24 27.69
C VAL A 428 0.01 -9.07 28.83
N LYS A 429 0.79 -7.99 28.81
CA LYS A 429 1.73 -7.65 29.90
C LYS A 429 1.03 -7.26 31.20
N THR A 430 -0.17 -6.69 31.12
CA THR A 430 -0.95 -6.31 32.31
C THR A 430 -1.66 -7.51 32.92
N MET A 431 -2.17 -8.43 32.10
CA MET A 431 -2.93 -9.59 32.56
C MET A 431 -2.05 -10.74 33.06
N GLU A 432 -0.91 -10.97 32.41
CA GLU A 432 0.05 -12.03 32.78
C GLU A 432 1.48 -11.47 32.85
N PRO A 433 1.75 -10.55 33.80
CA PRO A 433 3.00 -9.79 33.87
C PRO A 433 4.23 -10.67 34.05
N GLU A 434 4.11 -11.82 34.72
CA GLU A 434 5.21 -12.77 34.90
C GLU A 434 5.51 -13.53 33.59
N ASN A 435 4.48 -13.96 32.85
CA ASN A 435 4.64 -14.73 31.61
C ASN A 435 5.17 -13.87 30.46
N TYR A 436 4.76 -12.60 30.39
CA TYR A 436 5.11 -11.67 29.31
C TYR A 436 6.09 -10.57 29.75
N ALA A 437 6.75 -10.71 30.89
CA ALA A 437 7.77 -9.76 31.37
C ALA A 437 8.81 -9.47 30.28
N ASN A 438 9.28 -10.52 29.61
CA ASN A 438 10.35 -10.46 28.61
C ASN A 438 9.85 -10.28 27.17
N LEU A 439 8.53 -10.22 26.95
CA LEU A 439 7.98 -9.99 25.62
C LEU A 439 8.38 -8.59 25.14
N ASP A 440 9.02 -8.47 24.00
CA ASP A 440 9.47 -7.21 23.40
C ASP A 440 8.73 -6.97 22.09
N PHE A 441 8.19 -5.76 21.92
CA PHE A 441 7.51 -5.34 20.70
C PHE A 441 8.54 -4.73 19.78
N ASP A 442 9.02 -5.55 18.85
CA ASP A 442 10.21 -5.23 18.08
C ASP A 442 9.89 -4.31 16.90
N TRP A 443 8.74 -4.52 16.25
CA TRP A 443 8.36 -3.78 15.05
C TRP A 443 6.87 -3.95 14.74
N VAL A 444 6.26 -2.92 14.15
CA VAL A 444 4.99 -3.00 13.43
C VAL A 444 5.10 -2.19 12.15
N ALA A 445 4.53 -2.69 11.07
CA ALA A 445 4.44 -1.96 9.83
C ALA A 445 3.71 -0.64 10.06
N PHE A 446 4.21 0.45 9.47
CA PHE A 446 3.43 1.68 9.30
C PHE A 446 2.68 1.68 7.95
N VAL A 447 3.01 0.70 7.08
CA VAL A 447 2.33 0.48 5.81
C VAL A 447 1.34 -0.67 5.97
N ALA A 448 0.07 -0.41 5.67
CA ALA A 448 -0.96 -1.42 5.72
C ALA A 448 -0.86 -2.38 4.52
N ALA A 449 -0.82 -3.68 4.79
CA ALA A 449 -0.95 -4.69 3.75
C ALA A 449 -2.37 -4.65 3.21
N GLN A 450 -2.51 -4.13 2.00
CA GLN A 450 -3.82 -3.97 1.41
C GLN A 450 -4.40 -5.32 0.98
N GLY A 451 -5.63 -5.61 1.40
CA GLY A 451 -6.44 -6.72 0.92
C GLY A 451 -6.98 -6.43 -0.46
N GLU A 452 -8.14 -5.76 -0.54
CA GLU A 452 -8.88 -5.58 -1.78
C GLU A 452 -9.47 -4.17 -1.92
N PHE A 453 -9.66 -3.75 -3.16
CA PHE A 453 -10.38 -2.53 -3.52
C PHE A 453 -11.18 -2.83 -4.80
N LYS A 454 -11.18 -1.93 -5.79
CA LYS A 454 -11.82 -2.16 -7.09
C LYS A 454 -11.11 -3.26 -7.88
N ARG A 455 -11.91 -4.06 -8.59
CA ARG A 455 -11.46 -5.03 -9.58
C ARG A 455 -11.89 -4.51 -10.95
N TYR A 456 -11.03 -4.53 -11.95
CA TYR A 456 -11.45 -4.10 -13.28
C TYR A 456 -12.51 -5.03 -13.88
N LYS A 457 -13.30 -4.53 -14.82
CA LYS A 457 -14.11 -5.36 -15.70
C LYS A 457 -13.44 -5.46 -17.07
N GLY A 458 -12.98 -6.65 -17.40
CA GLY A 458 -12.55 -7.03 -18.74
C GLY A 458 -13.69 -7.62 -19.55
N ASP A 459 -13.36 -8.13 -20.73
CA ASP A 459 -14.30 -8.89 -21.58
C ASP A 459 -14.80 -10.18 -20.94
N TYR A 460 -14.18 -10.58 -19.84
CA TYR A 460 -14.64 -11.65 -18.98
C TYR A 460 -14.34 -11.39 -17.53
N VAL A 461 -15.26 -11.81 -16.67
CA VAL A 461 -15.10 -11.81 -15.23
C VAL A 461 -14.91 -13.26 -14.82
N LEU A 462 -13.72 -13.61 -14.32
CA LEU A 462 -13.43 -14.95 -13.83
C LEU A 462 -14.12 -15.19 -12.47
N ALA A 463 -14.90 -16.26 -12.38
CA ALA A 463 -15.69 -16.60 -11.20
C ALA A 463 -15.19 -17.87 -10.49
N GLU A 464 -15.68 -18.11 -9.26
CA GLU A 464 -15.48 -19.33 -8.47
C GLU A 464 -15.69 -20.59 -9.31
N THR A 465 -16.81 -20.66 -10.04
CA THR A 465 -17.17 -21.86 -10.81
C THR A 465 -16.16 -22.16 -11.91
N ASP A 466 -15.60 -21.14 -12.56
CA ASP A 466 -14.57 -21.34 -13.59
C ASP A 466 -13.31 -21.99 -12.99
N ILE A 467 -12.95 -21.57 -11.77
CA ILE A 467 -11.80 -22.10 -11.03
C ILE A 467 -12.08 -23.52 -10.53
N ARG A 468 -13.25 -23.76 -9.89
CA ARG A 468 -13.66 -25.07 -9.35
C ARG A 468 -13.80 -26.13 -10.43
N ASP A 469 -14.42 -25.77 -11.54
CA ASP A 469 -14.65 -26.68 -12.66
C ASP A 469 -13.40 -26.84 -13.54
N HIS A 470 -12.32 -26.09 -13.25
CA HIS A 470 -11.10 -26.05 -14.06
C HIS A 470 -11.42 -25.84 -15.54
N LYS A 471 -12.29 -24.86 -15.82
CA LYS A 471 -12.78 -24.58 -17.16
C LYS A 471 -11.61 -24.25 -18.07
N ALA A 472 -11.51 -24.98 -19.19
CA ALA A 472 -10.52 -24.70 -20.22
C ALA A 472 -10.96 -23.47 -21.04
N PHE A 473 -10.04 -22.53 -21.23
CA PHE A 473 -10.29 -21.35 -22.05
C PHE A 473 -9.46 -21.37 -23.33
N PRO A 474 -10.07 -21.22 -24.52
CA PRO A 474 -9.33 -21.14 -25.78
C PRO A 474 -8.28 -20.02 -25.79
N ASP A 475 -8.50 -18.96 -25.03
CA ASP A 475 -7.63 -17.80 -24.87
C ASP A 475 -6.87 -17.77 -23.53
N ALA A 476 -6.75 -18.91 -22.84
CA ALA A 476 -5.86 -19.06 -21.69
C ALA A 476 -4.41 -18.68 -22.06
N VAL A 477 -3.80 -17.79 -21.28
CA VAL A 477 -2.42 -17.29 -21.51
C VAL A 477 -1.46 -17.67 -20.39
N VAL A 478 -1.96 -17.79 -19.16
CA VAL A 478 -1.21 -18.26 -17.99
C VAL A 478 -2.11 -19.10 -17.09
N GLN A 479 -1.51 -19.74 -16.09
CA GLN A 479 -2.24 -20.44 -15.06
C GLN A 479 -1.98 -19.79 -13.69
N ASN A 480 -2.95 -19.96 -12.81
CA ASN A 480 -2.85 -19.60 -11.40
C ASN A 480 -3.06 -20.85 -10.53
N ALA A 481 -2.68 -20.76 -9.26
CA ALA A 481 -2.92 -21.79 -8.26
C ALA A 481 -2.99 -21.18 -6.85
N GLY A 482 -3.48 -21.96 -5.89
CA GLY A 482 -3.58 -21.59 -4.48
C GLY A 482 -4.98 -21.80 -3.92
N ALA A 483 -5.20 -21.31 -2.70
CA ALA A 483 -6.48 -21.40 -1.99
C ALA A 483 -7.44 -20.26 -2.35
N PHE A 484 -8.75 -20.51 -2.24
CA PHE A 484 -9.68 -19.42 -1.97
C PHE A 484 -9.42 -18.90 -0.55
N CYS A 485 -9.04 -17.64 -0.43
CA CYS A 485 -8.64 -17.00 0.81
C CYS A 485 -9.67 -15.93 1.17
N LEU A 486 -10.76 -16.36 1.83
CA LEU A 486 -11.94 -15.56 2.15
C LEU A 486 -11.94 -15.13 3.61
N HIS A 487 -12.15 -13.84 3.84
CA HIS A 487 -12.10 -13.26 5.17
C HIS A 487 -13.51 -12.86 5.62
N TYR A 488 -13.88 -13.30 6.82
CA TYR A 488 -15.18 -12.99 7.41
C TYR A 488 -14.97 -12.05 8.60
N PRO A 489 -15.47 -10.80 8.53
CA PRO A 489 -15.22 -9.79 9.55
C PRO A 489 -15.76 -10.20 10.92
N GLY A 490 -15.17 -9.61 11.95
CA GLY A 490 -15.51 -9.80 13.36
C GLY A 490 -16.86 -9.22 13.75
N GLU A 491 -17.13 -9.30 15.05
CA GLU A 491 -18.25 -8.59 15.68
C GLU A 491 -17.83 -7.16 16.02
N GLU A 492 -18.80 -6.26 16.24
CA GLU A 492 -18.58 -4.81 16.47
C GLU A 492 -17.52 -4.51 17.55
N LYS A 493 -17.46 -5.30 18.63
CA LYS A 493 -16.47 -5.13 19.71
C LYS A 493 -15.02 -5.39 19.25
N TYR A 494 -14.84 -6.25 18.24
CA TYR A 494 -13.55 -6.72 17.74
C TYR A 494 -13.53 -6.67 16.21
N ASP A 495 -13.96 -5.54 15.66
CA ASP A 495 -14.09 -5.28 14.22
C ASP A 495 -12.74 -5.31 13.47
N PHE A 496 -11.63 -5.11 14.18
CA PHE A 496 -10.25 -5.27 13.72
C PHE A 496 -9.80 -6.73 13.65
N ARG A 497 -10.68 -7.69 13.95
CA ARG A 497 -10.39 -9.12 13.95
C ARG A 497 -11.33 -9.86 13.02
N LEU A 498 -10.81 -10.82 12.25
CA LEU A 498 -11.65 -11.76 11.52
C LEU A 498 -12.34 -12.76 12.47
N ARG A 499 -13.67 -12.91 12.33
CA ARG A 499 -14.43 -14.00 12.98
C ARG A 499 -14.02 -15.35 12.42
N ALA A 500 -13.82 -15.41 11.11
CA ALA A 500 -13.35 -16.60 10.42
C ALA A 500 -12.46 -16.22 9.24
N TRP A 501 -11.49 -17.07 8.96
CA TRP A 501 -10.67 -17.01 7.77
C TRP A 501 -10.75 -18.38 7.09
N GLU A 502 -11.34 -18.41 5.91
CA GLU A 502 -11.43 -19.62 5.10
C GLU A 502 -10.25 -19.70 4.13
N TRP A 503 -9.56 -20.83 4.21
CA TRP A 503 -8.43 -21.18 3.36
C TRP A 503 -8.76 -22.49 2.66
N ASP A 504 -9.40 -22.38 1.50
CA ASP A 504 -9.93 -23.54 0.79
C ASP A 504 -9.01 -23.97 -0.36
N GLU A 505 -8.32 -25.07 -0.13
CA GLU A 505 -7.40 -25.72 -1.08
C GLU A 505 -7.94 -27.03 -1.65
N ARG A 506 -9.23 -27.35 -1.51
CA ARG A 506 -9.73 -28.70 -1.82
C ARG A 506 -9.41 -29.18 -3.24
N ASP A 507 -9.28 -28.25 -4.18
CA ASP A 507 -9.06 -28.56 -5.60
C ASP A 507 -7.59 -28.90 -5.91
N LYS A 508 -6.61 -28.32 -5.19
CA LYS A 508 -5.15 -28.51 -5.33
C LYS A 508 -4.62 -28.53 -6.77
N LYS A 509 -5.31 -27.85 -7.69
CA LYS A 509 -5.07 -27.89 -9.14
C LYS A 509 -4.94 -26.47 -9.69
N PRO A 510 -4.14 -26.29 -10.76
CA PRO A 510 -4.14 -25.04 -11.50
C PRO A 510 -5.49 -24.75 -12.13
N TYR A 511 -5.70 -23.48 -12.45
CA TYR A 511 -6.76 -23.04 -13.33
C TYR A 511 -6.21 -22.02 -14.34
N ASP A 512 -6.87 -21.94 -15.48
CA ASP A 512 -6.47 -21.07 -16.58
C ASP A 512 -6.93 -19.63 -16.33
N ILE A 513 -6.08 -18.67 -16.70
CA ILE A 513 -6.44 -17.25 -16.78
C ILE A 513 -6.61 -16.89 -18.26
N PRO A 514 -7.85 -16.60 -18.71
CA PRO A 514 -8.10 -16.20 -20.09
C PRO A 514 -7.66 -14.74 -20.29
N PHE A 515 -7.11 -14.41 -21.47
CA PHE A 515 -6.52 -13.10 -21.72
C PHE A 515 -7.53 -11.94 -21.61
N ARG A 516 -8.80 -12.22 -21.94
CA ARG A 516 -9.99 -11.37 -21.69
C ARG A 516 -10.18 -10.89 -20.25
N CYS A 517 -9.49 -11.50 -19.26
CA CYS A 517 -9.47 -11.01 -17.88
C CYS A 517 -8.41 -9.91 -17.60
N LEU A 518 -7.47 -9.72 -18.53
CA LEU A 518 -6.24 -8.93 -18.34
C LEU A 518 -6.21 -7.62 -19.16
N PHE A 519 -7.32 -7.24 -19.80
CA PHE A 519 -7.48 -5.92 -20.43
C PHE A 519 -8.88 -5.35 -20.20
N SER A 520 -8.95 -4.01 -20.16
CA SER A 520 -10.19 -3.28 -19.88
C SER A 520 -11.27 -3.51 -20.95
N THR A 521 -12.52 -3.64 -20.52
CA THR A 521 -13.65 -3.77 -21.45
C THR A 521 -13.91 -2.50 -22.27
N ASN A 522 -13.57 -1.31 -21.76
CA ASN A 522 -13.94 -0.04 -22.36
C ASN A 522 -12.77 0.94 -22.62
N ILE A 523 -11.57 0.68 -22.07
CA ILE A 523 -10.37 1.48 -22.33
C ILE A 523 -9.42 0.69 -23.24
N SER A 524 -9.17 1.22 -24.44
CA SER A 524 -8.62 0.49 -25.58
C SER A 524 -7.17 0.03 -25.38
N ASN A 525 -6.39 0.74 -24.56
CA ASN A 525 -4.97 0.48 -24.37
C ASN A 525 -4.58 0.26 -22.89
N LEU A 526 -5.54 -0.12 -22.05
CA LEU A 526 -5.35 -0.42 -20.64
C LEU A 526 -5.39 -1.94 -20.39
N MET A 527 -4.29 -2.47 -19.88
CA MET A 527 -4.18 -3.81 -19.31
C MET A 527 -4.04 -3.77 -17.79
N MET A 528 -4.25 -4.90 -17.14
CA MET A 528 -4.14 -5.04 -15.68
C MET A 528 -3.50 -6.37 -15.31
N ALA A 529 -2.66 -6.34 -14.28
CA ALA A 529 -2.00 -7.52 -13.72
C ALA A 529 -1.91 -7.41 -12.19
N GLY A 530 -2.21 -8.51 -11.48
CA GLY A 530 -2.27 -8.51 -10.02
C GLY A 530 -3.66 -8.83 -9.49
N LYS A 531 -3.94 -8.42 -8.25
CA LYS A 531 -5.18 -8.78 -7.54
C LYS A 531 -6.45 -8.13 -8.08
N HIS A 532 -6.32 -7.04 -8.83
CA HIS A 532 -7.41 -6.23 -9.36
C HIS A 532 -7.74 -6.56 -10.83
N ILE A 533 -7.31 -7.72 -11.35
CA ILE A 533 -7.74 -8.23 -12.64
C ILE A 533 -9.25 -8.55 -12.65
N SER A 534 -9.81 -8.83 -13.83
CA SER A 534 -11.24 -9.05 -13.99
C SER A 534 -11.73 -10.37 -13.43
N THR A 535 -12.23 -10.29 -12.19
CA THR A 535 -12.67 -11.40 -11.34
C THR A 535 -13.85 -10.95 -10.47
N THR A 536 -14.70 -11.90 -10.07
CA THR A 536 -15.64 -11.70 -8.95
C THR A 536 -14.86 -11.58 -7.64
N HIS A 537 -15.52 -11.21 -6.54
CA HIS A 537 -14.89 -11.23 -5.21
C HIS A 537 -14.37 -12.62 -4.83
N ILE A 538 -15.19 -13.64 -5.05
CA ILE A 538 -14.84 -15.01 -4.70
C ILE A 538 -13.70 -15.51 -5.59
N GLY A 539 -13.78 -15.33 -6.92
CA GLY A 539 -12.68 -15.69 -7.83
C GLY A 539 -11.39 -14.92 -7.53
N GLY A 540 -11.52 -13.63 -7.22
CA GLY A 540 -10.44 -12.72 -6.83
C GLY A 540 -9.73 -13.16 -5.55
N SER A 541 -10.45 -13.76 -4.59
CA SER A 541 -9.86 -14.29 -3.35
C SER A 541 -8.78 -15.36 -3.57
N ASN A 542 -8.78 -16.03 -4.73
CA ASN A 542 -7.74 -16.98 -5.14
C ASN A 542 -6.73 -16.32 -6.10
N ALA A 543 -7.22 -15.55 -7.08
CA ALA A 543 -6.38 -14.92 -8.10
C ALA A 543 -5.43 -13.86 -7.52
N LYS A 544 -5.74 -13.29 -6.34
CA LYS A 544 -5.03 -12.15 -5.72
C LYS A 544 -3.59 -12.38 -5.29
N PHE A 545 -3.12 -13.63 -5.18
CA PHE A 545 -1.78 -13.88 -4.65
C PHE A 545 -0.68 -13.24 -5.51
N MET A 546 0.37 -12.74 -4.87
CA MET A 546 1.38 -11.92 -5.56
C MET A 546 2.11 -12.65 -6.69
N ALA A 547 2.40 -13.94 -6.55
CA ALA A 547 3.03 -14.71 -7.62
C ALA A 547 2.05 -15.02 -8.76
N ASN A 548 0.77 -15.29 -8.46
CA ASN A 548 -0.31 -15.35 -9.45
C ASN A 548 -0.37 -14.03 -10.26
N GLY A 549 -0.33 -12.89 -9.57
CA GLY A 549 -0.23 -11.58 -10.21
C GLY A 549 1.02 -11.40 -11.09
N GLY A 550 2.15 -12.02 -10.70
CA GLY A 550 3.35 -12.11 -11.53
C GLY A 550 3.10 -12.88 -12.83
N GLN A 551 2.29 -13.95 -12.82
CA GLN A 551 1.91 -14.65 -14.05
C GLN A 551 1.09 -13.75 -14.98
N HIS A 552 0.09 -13.04 -14.43
CA HIS A 552 -0.68 -12.05 -15.21
C HIS A 552 0.24 -11.04 -15.88
N ALA A 553 1.24 -10.57 -15.14
CA ALA A 553 2.23 -9.61 -15.61
C ALA A 553 3.10 -10.13 -16.77
N LEU A 554 3.46 -11.41 -16.78
CA LEU A 554 4.16 -12.03 -17.92
C LEU A 554 3.30 -11.98 -19.19
N ALA A 555 2.01 -12.31 -19.08
CA ALA A 555 1.08 -12.26 -20.20
C ALA A 555 0.86 -10.82 -20.70
N THR A 556 0.67 -9.85 -19.81
CA THR A 556 0.48 -8.44 -20.20
C THR A 556 1.76 -7.83 -20.77
N ALA A 557 2.95 -8.23 -20.30
CA ALA A 557 4.22 -7.81 -20.87
C ALA A 557 4.41 -8.34 -22.30
N ALA A 558 4.13 -9.62 -22.53
CA ALA A 558 4.11 -10.21 -23.86
C ALA A 558 3.09 -9.51 -24.78
N ALA A 559 1.88 -9.26 -24.28
CA ALA A 559 0.86 -8.54 -25.02
C ALA A 559 1.30 -7.11 -25.38
N ALA A 560 1.90 -6.37 -24.45
CA ALA A 560 2.38 -5.01 -24.71
C ALA A 560 3.49 -4.97 -25.78
N HIS A 561 4.40 -5.96 -25.77
CA HIS A 561 5.37 -6.16 -26.84
C HIS A 561 4.69 -6.37 -28.20
N LEU A 562 3.67 -7.23 -28.24
CA LEU A 562 2.94 -7.51 -29.48
C LEU A 562 2.05 -6.35 -29.93
N CYS A 563 1.45 -5.58 -29.01
CA CYS A 563 0.72 -4.35 -29.32
C CYS A 563 1.63 -3.36 -30.07
N LYS A 564 2.87 -3.19 -29.59
CA LYS A 564 3.90 -2.39 -30.30
C LYS A 564 4.24 -3.00 -31.65
N LYS A 565 4.48 -4.31 -31.72
CA LYS A 565 4.87 -5.00 -32.97
C LYS A 565 3.81 -4.86 -34.06
N TYR A 566 2.53 -5.01 -33.70
CA TYR A 566 1.40 -5.04 -34.64
C TYR A 566 0.62 -3.73 -34.70
N GLN A 567 1.01 -2.72 -33.92
CA GLN A 567 0.35 -1.42 -33.84
C GLN A 567 -1.16 -1.58 -33.57
N THR A 568 -1.48 -2.38 -32.54
CA THR A 568 -2.86 -2.76 -32.21
C THR A 568 -3.09 -2.73 -30.69
N THR A 569 -4.34 -2.93 -30.29
CA THR A 569 -4.77 -2.93 -28.89
C THR A 569 -4.64 -4.32 -28.27
N PRO A 570 -4.72 -4.47 -26.93
CA PRO A 570 -4.80 -5.77 -26.29
C PRO A 570 -5.94 -6.63 -26.86
N ARG A 571 -7.09 -6.04 -27.14
CA ARG A 571 -8.21 -6.72 -27.83
C ARG A 571 -7.83 -7.18 -29.24
N GLY A 572 -7.12 -6.34 -30.00
CA GLY A 572 -6.59 -6.72 -31.31
C GLY A 572 -5.59 -7.89 -31.23
N ILE A 573 -4.79 -7.98 -30.17
CA ILE A 573 -3.91 -9.13 -29.89
C ILE A 573 -4.72 -10.39 -29.58
N HIS A 574 -5.77 -10.27 -28.75
CA HIS A 574 -6.69 -11.37 -28.48
C HIS A 574 -7.31 -11.91 -29.78
N ASP A 575 -7.82 -11.03 -30.64
CA ASP A 575 -8.60 -11.43 -31.81
C ASP A 575 -7.75 -11.99 -32.95
N ASN A 576 -6.52 -11.48 -33.12
CA ASN A 576 -5.71 -11.75 -34.32
C ASN A 576 -4.35 -12.40 -34.06
N HIS A 577 -3.83 -12.36 -32.83
CA HIS A 577 -2.44 -12.76 -32.52
C HIS A 577 -2.32 -13.66 -31.28
N LEU A 578 -3.42 -14.29 -30.85
CA LEU A 578 -3.47 -15.10 -29.63
C LEU A 578 -2.43 -16.23 -29.57
N GLN A 579 -2.15 -16.90 -30.69
CA GLN A 579 -1.17 -17.99 -30.70
C GLN A 579 0.25 -17.49 -30.43
N GLU A 580 0.61 -16.33 -30.99
CA GLU A 580 1.90 -15.72 -30.73
C GLU A 580 1.98 -15.15 -29.30
N LEU A 581 0.87 -14.62 -28.77
CA LEU A 581 0.79 -14.20 -27.37
C LEU A 581 1.10 -15.38 -26.44
N LYS A 582 0.46 -16.53 -26.65
CA LYS A 582 0.70 -17.75 -25.86
C LYS A 582 2.16 -18.22 -25.98
N ALA A 583 2.71 -18.24 -27.20
CA ALA A 583 4.10 -18.64 -27.43
C ALA A 583 5.09 -17.70 -26.72
N THR A 584 4.88 -16.38 -26.83
CA THR A 584 5.72 -15.36 -26.20
C THR A 584 5.64 -15.43 -24.68
N THR A 585 4.43 -15.57 -24.15
CA THR A 585 4.20 -15.72 -22.70
C THR A 585 4.87 -16.99 -22.17
N GLY A 586 4.73 -18.12 -22.87
CA GLY A 586 5.36 -19.38 -22.49
C GLY A 586 6.90 -19.31 -22.48
N ASN A 587 7.49 -18.55 -23.39
CA ASN A 587 8.95 -18.31 -23.42
C ASN A 587 9.43 -17.46 -22.25
N LEU A 588 8.65 -16.47 -21.81
CA LEU A 588 8.95 -15.70 -20.60
C LEU A 588 8.76 -16.52 -19.31
N GLY A 589 7.80 -17.44 -19.32
CA GLY A 589 7.40 -18.24 -18.16
C GLY A 589 8.19 -19.53 -17.94
N GLN A 590 9.25 -19.82 -18.69
CA GLN A 590 10.02 -21.06 -18.54
C GLN A 590 10.57 -21.20 -17.11
N GLY A 591 10.03 -22.14 -16.33
CA GLY A 591 10.41 -22.41 -14.93
C GLY A 591 9.52 -23.46 -14.27
N ILE A 592 10.10 -24.26 -13.36
CA ILE A 592 9.50 -25.46 -12.77
C ILE A 592 8.34 -25.11 -11.82
N TRP A 593 7.22 -25.80 -12.02
CA TRP A 593 6.15 -25.98 -11.05
C TRP A 593 6.70 -26.58 -9.74
N ASP A 594 6.93 -25.78 -8.70
CA ASP A 594 7.22 -26.32 -7.37
C ASP A 594 6.03 -26.17 -6.43
N ARG A 595 5.35 -27.30 -6.18
CA ARG A 595 4.32 -27.45 -5.14
C ARG A 595 4.87 -27.27 -3.72
N LYS A 596 6.19 -27.29 -3.51
CA LYS A 596 6.80 -27.33 -2.17
C LYS A 596 6.93 -25.97 -1.48
N SER A 597 6.68 -24.85 -2.15
CA SER A 597 6.78 -23.54 -1.51
C SER A 597 5.71 -23.32 -0.43
N ASP A 598 4.65 -24.15 -0.40
CA ASP A 598 3.51 -24.05 0.51
C ASP A 598 3.59 -24.92 1.79
N ASN A 599 4.70 -25.62 2.01
CA ASN A 599 4.90 -26.39 3.26
C ASN A 599 5.36 -25.51 4.45
N ARG A 600 5.10 -24.20 4.41
CA ARG A 600 5.41 -23.27 5.50
C ARG A 600 4.14 -22.84 6.22
N LEU A 601 3.47 -23.82 6.84
CA LEU A 601 2.59 -23.61 7.99
C LEU A 601 3.36 -23.91 9.27
#